data_AF-A0A4V2SYS1-F1
#
_entry.id   AF-A0A4V2SYS1-F1
#
_cell.length_a   1.000
_cell.length_b   1.000
_cell.length_c   1.000
_cell.angle_alpha   90.00
_cell.angle_beta   90.00
_cell.angle_gamma   90.00
#
_symmetry.space_group_name_H-M   'P 1'
#
loop_
_entity.id
_entity.type
_entity.pdbx_description
1 polymer ?
#
loop_
_entity_poly.entity_id
_entity_poly.type
_entity_poly.pdbx_seq_one_letter_code
_entity_poly.pdbx_strand_id
1 'polypeptide(L)'
;MAHAILGHPLAPIVSKPNRTTFIALVVLDEAIQRLRYGGPLKPPEHGVRLALAYLYSITLTKNRDSFDELWRTLMGQGQANKESFRSTWAGTQFAGICREVGVAQDIDLGAALAHATSDHASRR
;
A
#
# COMPACT_ATOMS: atom_id res chain seq x y z
N MET A 1 -23.68 -34.44 9.45
CA MET A 1 -22.64 -34.10 8.46
C MET A 1 -22.30 -32.63 8.63
N ALA A 2 -21.18 -32.33 9.30
CA ALA A 2 -20.75 -30.96 9.57
C ALA A 2 -19.65 -30.59 8.57
N HIS A 3 -19.93 -29.63 7.70
CA HIS A 3 -18.92 -29.05 6.81
C HIS A 3 -18.02 -28.12 7.64
N ALA A 4 -16.79 -28.53 7.89
CA ALA A 4 -15.75 -27.66 8.42
C ALA A 4 -15.37 -26.63 7.34
N ILE A 5 -15.63 -25.36 7.62
CA ILE A 5 -15.10 -24.24 6.85
C ILE A 5 -13.59 -24.20 7.12
N LEU A 6 -12.79 -24.60 6.14
CA LEU A 6 -11.33 -24.48 6.16
C LEU A 6 -10.97 -22.99 6.13
N GLY A 7 -10.94 -22.36 7.29
CA GLY A 7 -10.30 -21.07 7.49
C GLY A 7 -8.84 -21.20 7.06
N HIS A 8 -8.48 -20.57 5.95
CA HIS A 8 -7.08 -20.41 5.59
C HIS A 8 -6.37 -19.73 6.77
N PRO A 9 -5.20 -20.23 7.21
CA PRO A 9 -4.47 -19.59 8.28
C PRO A 9 -4.11 -18.17 7.83
N LEU A 10 -4.71 -17.17 8.49
CA LEU A 10 -4.22 -15.80 8.40
C LEU A 10 -2.76 -15.87 8.86
N ALA A 11 -1.80 -15.57 7.98
CA ALA A 11 -0.42 -15.49 8.39
C ALA A 11 -0.29 -14.56 9.59
N PRO A 12 0.66 -14.81 10.51
CA PRO A 12 0.86 -13.96 11.66
C PRO A 12 1.07 -12.53 11.16
N ILE A 13 0.19 -11.63 11.58
CA ILE A 13 0.32 -10.21 11.31
C ILE A 13 1.57 -9.73 12.05
N VAL A 14 2.57 -9.26 11.32
CA VAL A 14 3.82 -8.74 11.89
C VAL A 14 3.78 -7.22 11.96
N SER A 15 4.15 -6.66 13.11
CA SER A 15 4.34 -5.21 13.27
C SER A 15 5.64 -4.72 12.61
N LYS A 16 6.58 -5.63 12.31
CA LYS A 16 7.88 -5.31 11.71
C LYS A 16 8.07 -6.08 10.41
N PRO A 17 7.70 -5.51 9.25
CA PRO A 17 8.00 -6.12 7.96
C PRO A 17 9.50 -6.28 7.74
N ASN A 18 9.88 -7.25 6.90
CA ASN A 18 11.27 -7.32 6.42
C ASN A 18 11.64 -6.04 5.65
N ARG A 19 12.95 -5.80 5.48
CA ARG A 19 13.46 -4.56 4.87
C ARG A 19 12.89 -4.28 3.47
N THR A 20 12.74 -5.31 2.63
CA THR A 20 12.26 -5.13 1.26
C THR A 20 10.77 -4.79 1.23
N THR A 21 9.96 -5.49 2.04
CA THR A 21 8.54 -5.16 2.25
C THR A 21 8.38 -3.76 2.81
N PHE A 22 9.18 -3.37 3.80
CA PHE A 22 9.14 -2.02 4.35
C PHE A 22 9.45 -0.96 3.30
N ILE A 23 10.53 -1.13 2.50
CA ILE A 23 10.87 -0.19 1.42
C ILE A 23 9.75 -0.07 0.40
N ALA A 24 9.14 -1.19 0.00
CA ALA A 24 8.01 -1.17 -0.94
C ALA A 24 6.81 -0.40 -0.35
N LEU A 25 6.50 -0.59 0.93
CA LEU A 25 5.44 0.16 1.63
C LEU A 25 5.76 1.66 1.71
N VAL A 26 7.01 2.05 1.98
CA VAL A 26 7.46 3.46 1.96
C VAL A 26 7.25 4.09 0.59
N VAL A 27 7.58 3.38 -0.50
CA VAL A 27 7.36 3.87 -1.87
C VAL A 27 5.87 4.14 -2.14
N LEU A 28 4.98 3.28 -1.64
CA LEU A 28 3.54 3.50 -1.78
C LEU A 28 3.05 4.66 -0.90
N ASP A 29 3.53 4.78 0.33
CA ASP A 29 3.19 5.90 1.21
C ASP A 29 3.62 7.25 0.59
N GLU A 30 4.85 7.35 0.08
CA GLU A 30 5.34 8.55 -0.60
C GLU A 30 4.44 8.90 -1.81
N ALA A 31 4.01 7.90 -2.58
CA ALA A 31 3.10 8.12 -3.70
C ALA A 31 1.72 8.65 -3.26
N ILE A 32 1.19 8.16 -2.13
CA ILE A 32 -0.07 8.63 -1.55
C ILE A 32 0.07 10.07 -1.01
N GLN A 33 1.20 10.39 -0.38
CA GLN A 33 1.48 11.77 0.05
C GLN A 33 1.58 12.71 -1.15
N ARG A 34 2.29 12.30 -2.21
CA ARG A 34 2.36 13.06 -3.47
C ARG A 34 0.98 13.27 -4.07
N LEU A 35 0.11 12.27 -4.03
CA LEU A 35 -1.28 12.39 -4.49
C LEU A 35 -2.07 13.45 -3.70
N ARG A 36 -1.86 13.55 -2.39
CA ARG A 36 -2.55 14.53 -1.52
C ARG A 36 -2.18 15.99 -1.85
N TYR A 37 -0.93 16.27 -2.19
CA TYR A 37 -0.44 17.64 -2.38
C TYR A 37 -0.22 18.04 -3.84
N GLY A 38 0.09 17.08 -4.72
CA GLY A 38 0.47 17.30 -6.11
C GLY A 38 -0.50 16.77 -7.15
N GLY A 39 -1.60 16.12 -6.73
CA GLY A 39 -2.57 15.50 -7.63
C GLY A 39 -2.10 14.17 -8.21
N PRO A 40 -2.81 13.63 -9.24
CA PRO A 40 -2.49 12.33 -9.83
C PRO A 40 -1.04 12.23 -10.31
N LEU A 41 -0.46 11.04 -10.17
CA LEU A 41 0.89 10.76 -10.65
C LEU A 41 0.96 10.87 -12.18
N LYS A 42 2.11 11.34 -12.67
CA LYS A 42 2.40 11.46 -14.11
C LYS A 42 3.36 10.34 -14.52
N PRO A 43 3.03 9.50 -15.52
CA PRO A 43 3.94 8.47 -15.99
C PRO A 43 5.26 9.05 -16.50
N PRO A 44 6.38 8.30 -16.39
CA PRO A 44 6.45 6.95 -15.83
C PRO A 44 6.77 6.90 -14.33
N GLU A 45 6.07 6.04 -13.57
CA GLU A 45 6.27 5.81 -12.13
C GLU A 45 6.76 4.37 -11.87
N HIS A 46 7.93 4.02 -12.41
CA HIS A 46 8.48 2.66 -12.36
C HIS A 46 8.66 2.14 -10.93
N GLY A 47 9.06 3.01 -9.99
CA GLY A 47 9.24 2.63 -8.58
C GLY A 47 7.94 2.16 -7.94
N VAL A 48 6.84 2.89 -8.15
CA VAL A 48 5.50 2.54 -7.64
C VAL A 48 5.02 1.23 -8.24
N ARG A 49 5.19 1.04 -9.57
CA ARG A 49 4.84 -0.20 -10.25
C ARG A 49 5.61 -1.40 -9.71
N LEU A 50 6.91 -1.26 -9.50
CA LEU A 50 7.74 -2.32 -8.96
C LEU A 50 7.36 -2.67 -7.52
N ALA A 51 7.09 -1.67 -6.68
CA ALA A 51 6.64 -1.86 -5.31
C ALA A 51 5.32 -2.63 -5.25
N LEU A 52 4.32 -2.25 -6.06
CA LEU A 52 3.05 -2.98 -6.17
C LEU A 52 3.26 -4.43 -6.63
N ALA A 53 4.06 -4.65 -7.67
CA ALA A 53 4.33 -5.98 -8.20
C ALA A 53 5.03 -6.88 -7.17
N TYR A 54 6.01 -6.34 -6.46
CA TYR A 54 6.71 -7.05 -5.39
C TYR A 54 5.74 -7.42 -4.25
N LEU A 55 4.98 -6.47 -3.73
CA LEU A 55 4.02 -6.71 -2.64
C LEU A 55 2.96 -7.74 -3.06
N TYR A 56 2.45 -7.65 -4.30
CA TYR A 56 1.54 -8.65 -4.84
C TYR A 56 2.18 -10.05 -4.92
N SER A 57 3.44 -10.15 -5.33
CA SER A 57 4.13 -11.45 -5.44
C SER A 57 4.17 -12.21 -4.11
N ILE A 58 4.26 -11.48 -2.99
CA ILE A 58 4.33 -12.04 -1.63
C ILE A 58 2.98 -12.10 -0.92
N THR A 59 1.88 -11.60 -1.52
CA THR A 59 0.54 -11.75 -0.93
C THR A 59 0.08 -13.19 -0.89
N LEU A 60 -0.71 -13.50 0.14
CA LEU A 60 -1.18 -14.84 0.47
C LEU A 60 -2.48 -15.21 -0.25
N THR A 61 -3.42 -14.26 -0.34
CA THR A 61 -4.75 -14.52 -0.93
C THR A 61 -4.77 -14.45 -2.45
N LYS A 62 -3.70 -13.87 -3.05
CA LYS A 62 -3.62 -13.49 -4.48
C LYS A 62 -4.74 -12.56 -4.94
N ASN A 63 -5.45 -11.92 -4.01
CA ASN A 63 -6.40 -10.86 -4.33
C ASN A 63 -5.66 -9.64 -4.88
N ARG A 64 -6.00 -9.23 -6.09
CA ARG A 64 -5.37 -8.13 -6.82
C ARG A 64 -6.13 -6.81 -6.68
N ASP A 65 -7.34 -6.83 -6.15
CA ASP A 65 -8.27 -5.71 -6.18
C ASP A 65 -7.69 -4.45 -5.55
N SER A 66 -7.15 -4.55 -4.33
CA SER A 66 -6.52 -3.39 -3.65
C SER A 66 -5.27 -2.88 -4.36
N PHE A 67 -4.52 -3.74 -5.05
CA PHE A 67 -3.33 -3.35 -5.80
C PHE A 67 -3.71 -2.57 -7.06
N ASP A 68 -4.66 -3.09 -7.84
CA ASP A 68 -5.13 -2.45 -9.06
C ASP A 68 -5.89 -1.15 -8.74
N GLU A 69 -6.70 -1.15 -7.68
CA GLU A 69 -7.46 0.04 -7.28
C GLU A 69 -6.55 1.14 -6.72
N LEU A 70 -5.52 0.78 -5.93
CA LEU A 70 -4.52 1.76 -5.50
C LEU A 70 -3.81 2.37 -6.71
N TRP A 71 -3.38 1.55 -7.68
CA TRP A 71 -2.73 2.04 -8.90
C TRP A 71 -3.64 2.99 -9.68
N ARG A 72 -4.90 2.61 -9.93
CA ARG A 72 -5.87 3.45 -10.64
C ARG A 72 -6.08 4.78 -9.91
N THR A 73 -6.20 4.74 -8.59
CA THR A 73 -6.39 5.94 -7.75
C THR A 73 -5.19 6.89 -7.84
N LEU A 74 -3.97 6.36 -7.74
CA LEU A 74 -2.75 7.14 -7.90
C LEU A 74 -2.64 7.78 -9.29
N MET A 75 -3.14 7.10 -10.32
CA MET A 75 -3.20 7.58 -11.70
C MET A 75 -4.37 8.54 -11.98
N GLY A 76 -5.24 8.81 -11.00
CA GLY A 76 -6.45 9.63 -11.21
C GLY A 76 -7.53 8.95 -12.05
N GLN A 77 -7.46 7.62 -12.20
CA GLN A 77 -8.38 6.77 -12.96
C GLN A 77 -9.29 5.92 -12.06
N GLY A 78 -9.15 6.06 -10.73
CA GLY A 78 -9.85 5.24 -9.73
C GLY A 78 -11.29 5.70 -9.47
N GLN A 79 -12.05 4.87 -8.76
CA GLN A 79 -13.45 5.14 -8.41
C GLN A 79 -13.62 6.47 -7.67
N ALA A 80 -12.62 6.87 -6.88
CA ALA A 80 -12.55 8.15 -6.18
C ALA A 80 -12.21 9.31 -7.13
N ASN A 81 -13.08 9.61 -8.09
CA ASN A 81 -12.83 10.68 -9.06
C ASN A 81 -12.88 12.10 -8.44
N LYS A 82 -13.49 12.27 -7.27
CA LYS A 82 -13.47 13.54 -6.53
C LYS A 82 -12.11 13.73 -5.87
N GLU A 83 -11.42 14.80 -6.24
CA GLU A 83 -10.08 15.16 -5.78
C GLU A 83 -9.93 15.10 -4.24
N SER A 84 -10.94 15.59 -3.51
CA SER A 84 -10.98 15.59 -2.04
C SER A 84 -10.99 14.19 -1.41
N PHE A 85 -11.33 13.14 -2.16
CA PHE A 85 -11.48 11.77 -1.65
C PHE A 85 -10.36 10.83 -2.10
N ARG A 86 -9.52 11.24 -3.06
CA ARG A 86 -8.48 10.38 -3.65
C ARG A 86 -7.45 9.90 -2.65
N SER A 87 -6.92 10.81 -1.83
CA SER A 87 -5.90 10.45 -0.83
C SER A 87 -6.47 9.51 0.24
N THR A 88 -7.71 9.75 0.67
CA THR A 88 -8.39 8.91 1.66
C THR A 88 -8.66 7.52 1.10
N TRP A 89 -9.14 7.44 -0.15
CA TRP A 89 -9.38 6.19 -0.83
C TRP A 89 -8.09 5.39 -1.07
N ALA A 90 -7.01 6.07 -1.48
CA ALA A 90 -5.70 5.44 -1.61
C ALA A 90 -5.19 4.89 -0.27
N GLY A 91 -5.42 5.61 0.84
CA GLY A 91 -5.14 5.14 2.19
C GLY A 91 -5.91 3.85 2.55
N THR A 92 -7.19 3.76 2.16
CA THR A 92 -7.99 2.53 2.34
C THR A 92 -7.39 1.35 1.57
N GLN A 93 -7.00 1.54 0.32
CA GLN A 93 -6.37 0.47 -0.46
C GLN A 93 -5.00 0.08 0.09
N PHE A 94 -4.22 1.05 0.58
CA PHE A 94 -2.96 0.79 1.27
C PHE A 94 -3.15 -0.06 2.53
N ALA A 95 -4.16 0.25 3.36
CA ALA A 95 -4.52 -0.57 4.52
C ALA A 95 -4.86 -2.03 4.13
N GLY A 96 -5.61 -2.18 3.03
CA GLY A 96 -5.89 -3.49 2.44
C GLY A 96 -4.62 -4.24 2.05
N ILE A 97 -3.71 -3.59 1.34
CA ILE A 97 -2.42 -4.18 0.94
C ILE A 97 -1.60 -4.60 2.17
N CYS A 98 -1.48 -3.75 3.20
CA CYS A 98 -0.79 -4.09 4.45
C CYS A 98 -1.35 -5.39 5.05
N ARG A 99 -2.67 -5.52 5.14
CA ARG A 99 -3.32 -6.74 5.62
C ARG A 99 -3.00 -7.95 4.74
N GLU A 100 -3.03 -7.79 3.42
CA GLU A 100 -2.76 -8.87 2.45
C GLU A 100 -1.32 -9.38 2.48
N VAL A 101 -0.36 -8.51 2.82
CA VAL A 101 1.05 -8.88 3.01
C VAL A 101 1.40 -9.24 4.46
N GLY A 102 0.40 -9.34 5.34
CA GLY A 102 0.57 -9.73 6.74
C GLY A 102 1.24 -8.68 7.62
N VAL A 103 1.11 -7.40 7.30
CA VAL A 103 1.70 -6.28 8.04
C VAL A 103 0.63 -5.56 8.85
N ALA A 104 0.90 -5.36 10.15
CA ALA A 104 0.02 -4.60 11.04
C ALA A 104 0.08 -3.12 10.69
N GLN A 105 -1.06 -2.48 10.44
CA GLN A 105 -1.13 -1.03 10.30
C GLN A 105 -1.31 -0.38 11.68
N ASP A 106 -0.25 -0.39 12.48
CA ASP A 106 -0.21 0.20 13.82
C ASP A 106 0.49 1.57 13.84
N ILE A 107 0.53 2.20 15.02
CA ILE A 107 1.16 3.51 15.22
C ILE A 107 2.66 3.44 14.92
N ASP A 108 3.31 2.31 15.24
CA ASP A 108 4.74 2.12 15.03
C ASP A 108 5.09 2.07 13.54
N LEU A 109 4.30 1.35 12.73
CA LEU A 109 4.43 1.37 11.28
C LEU A 109 4.21 2.78 10.73
N GLY A 110 3.16 3.47 11.21
CA GLY A 110 2.87 4.85 10.81
C GLY A 110 4.05 5.80 11.08
N ALA A 111 4.64 5.70 12.28
CA ALA A 111 5.81 6.49 12.67
C ALA A 111 7.05 6.14 11.83
N ALA A 112 7.28 4.85 11.55
CA ALA A 112 8.40 4.39 10.74
C ALA A 112 8.29 4.86 9.28
N LEU A 113 7.09 4.81 8.69
CA LEU A 113 6.83 5.33 7.35
C LEU A 113 7.07 6.84 7.28
N ALA A 114 6.52 7.59 8.25
CA ALA A 114 6.71 9.04 8.31
C ALA A 114 8.19 9.42 8.42
N HIS A 115 8.95 8.75 9.30
CA HIS A 115 10.40 8.97 9.41
C HIS A 115 11.13 8.64 8.11
N ALA A 116 10.84 7.50 7.48
CA ALA A 116 11.51 7.10 6.25
C ALA A 116 11.25 8.09 5.10
N THR A 117 10.02 8.58 4.97
CA THR A 117 9.63 9.58 3.97
C THR A 117 10.32 10.93 4.23
N SER A 118 10.41 11.39 5.48
CA SER A 118 11.13 12.63 5.84
C SER A 118 12.64 12.56 5.54
N ASP A 119 13.28 11.42 5.83
CA ASP A 119 14.68 11.17 5.51
C ASP A 119 14.94 11.19 4.00
N HIS A 120 14.01 10.64 3.21
CA HIS A 120 14.14 10.61 1.76
C HIS A 120 13.91 12.00 1.13
N ALA A 121 12.95 12.77 1.66
CA ALA A 121 12.73 14.15 1.25
C ALA A 121 13.94 15.05 1.51
N SER A 122 14.69 14.80 2.60
CA SER A 122 15.88 15.58 2.96
C SER A 122 17.11 15.30 2.08
N ARG A 123 17.06 14.27 1.22
CA ARG A 123 18.19 13.84 0.36
C ARG A 123 18.01 14.20 -1.12
N ARG A 124 16.93 14.91 -1.48
CA ARG A 124 16.63 15.38 -2.84
C ARG A 124 16.75 16.89 -2.91
#